data_AF-A0A5P8MUW0-F1
#
_entry.id   AF-A0A5P8MUW0-F1
#
_cell.length_a   1.000
_cell.length_b   1.000
_cell.length_c   1.000
_cell.angle_alpha   90.00
_cell.angle_beta   90.00
_cell.angle_gamma   90.00
#
_symmetry.space_group_name_H-M   'P 1'
#
loop_
_entity.id
_entity.type
_entity.pdbx_description
1 polymer ?
#
loop_
_entity_poly.entity_id
_entity_poly.type
_entity_poly.pdbx_seq_one_letter_code
_entity_poly.pdbx_strand_id
1 'polypeptide(L)'
;MNGRLLSLRNWLAGHWVAGAGFMAAALLAATPLLAALAPLPLLLLFLHSPGYMIHQVEEHTGDRFRRFANARVFGGREGLSTPAVLVINVGAVWLINLAALYAALAWGAGYGLVAPYAMLVNALTHLGARVRLGVYNPGLATAVALFLPLSLATLIVIGMEPEVGWRFHAAGLAGAVLLHLAIVAHVALRLRRLAG
;
A
#
# COMPACT_ATOMS: atom_id res chain seq x y z
N MET A 1 -16.56 -16.73 23.56
CA MET A 1 -16.18 -16.33 22.18
C MET A 1 -14.70 -15.89 22.02
N ASN A 2 -13.78 -16.19 22.96
CA ASN A 2 -12.47 -15.49 22.99
C ASN A 2 -11.22 -16.27 22.52
N GLY A 3 -11.19 -17.60 22.57
CA GLY A 3 -9.96 -18.36 22.23
C GLY A 3 -9.68 -18.47 20.73
N ARG A 4 -10.71 -18.75 19.92
CA ARG A 4 -10.55 -18.98 18.47
C ARG A 4 -10.20 -17.72 17.68
N LEU A 5 -10.79 -16.58 18.05
CA LEU A 5 -10.49 -15.29 17.41
C LEU A 5 -9.05 -14.83 17.72
N LEU A 6 -8.58 -15.03 18.95
CA LEU A 6 -7.19 -14.76 19.32
C LEU A 6 -6.22 -15.66 18.54
N SER A 7 -6.55 -16.95 18.43
CA SER A 7 -5.78 -17.93 17.66
C SER A 7 -5.69 -17.55 16.19
N LEU A 8 -6.82 -17.20 15.56
CA LEU A 8 -6.85 -16.76 14.15
C LEU A 8 -6.03 -15.49 13.92
N ARG A 9 -6.18 -14.49 14.81
CA ARG A 9 -5.43 -13.24 14.70
C ARG A 9 -3.92 -13.48 14.82
N ASN A 10 -3.49 -14.33 15.75
CA ASN A 10 -2.08 -14.66 15.93
C ASN A 10 -1.54 -15.45 14.73
N TRP A 11 -2.34 -16.38 14.20
CA TRP A 11 -2.00 -17.12 12.99
C TRP A 11 -1.82 -16.17 11.81
N LEU A 12 -2.76 -15.26 11.57
CA LEU A 12 -2.66 -14.25 10.52
C LEU A 12 -1.42 -13.37 10.71
N ALA A 13 -1.19 -12.88 11.93
CA ALA A 13 -0.01 -12.06 12.24
C ALA A 13 1.32 -12.78 11.93
N GLY A 14 1.37 -14.10 12.13
CA GLY A 14 2.57 -14.90 11.83
C GLY A 14 2.78 -15.22 10.35
N HIS A 15 1.71 -15.28 9.54
CA HIS A 15 1.78 -15.84 8.19
C HIS A 15 1.42 -14.88 7.06
N TRP A 16 0.86 -13.71 7.35
CA TRP A 16 0.34 -12.80 6.31
C TRP A 16 1.41 -12.32 5.33
N VAL A 17 2.66 -12.12 5.76
CA VAL A 17 3.75 -11.68 4.87
C VAL A 17 4.10 -12.76 3.84
N ALA A 18 4.17 -14.02 4.28
CA ALA A 18 4.36 -15.15 3.35
C ALA A 18 3.15 -15.27 2.42
N GLY A 19 1.94 -15.13 2.95
CA GLY A 19 0.71 -15.09 2.15
C GLY A 19 0.72 -13.99 1.10
N ALA A 20 1.19 -12.78 1.43
CA ALA A 20 1.37 -11.68 0.50
C ALA A 20 2.37 -12.07 -0.61
N GLY A 21 3.50 -12.67 -0.27
CA GLY A 21 4.49 -13.13 -1.24
C GLY A 21 3.95 -14.17 -2.23
N PHE A 22 3.25 -15.21 -1.73
CA PHE A 22 2.63 -16.22 -2.59
C PHE A 22 1.52 -15.63 -3.46
N MET A 23 0.70 -14.75 -2.91
CA MET A 23 -0.36 -14.09 -3.67
C MET A 23 0.22 -13.16 -4.74
N ALA A 24 1.28 -12.41 -4.43
CA ALA A 24 1.99 -11.59 -5.41
C ALA A 24 2.49 -12.44 -6.58
N ALA A 25 3.14 -13.57 -6.29
CA ALA A 25 3.63 -14.50 -7.31
C ALA A 25 2.49 -15.05 -8.18
N ALA A 26 1.37 -15.46 -7.58
CA ALA A 26 0.21 -15.96 -8.32
C ALA A 26 -0.41 -14.87 -9.23
N LEU A 27 -0.60 -13.66 -8.72
CA LEU A 27 -1.13 -12.54 -9.49
C LEU A 27 -0.17 -12.11 -10.62
N LEU A 28 1.13 -12.10 -10.38
CA LEU A 28 2.12 -11.84 -11.41
C LEU A 28 2.15 -12.92 -12.48
N ALA A 29 2.02 -14.21 -12.10
CA ALA A 29 1.91 -15.30 -13.05
C ALA A 29 0.66 -15.20 -13.95
N ALA A 30 -0.41 -14.54 -13.48
CA ALA A 30 -1.60 -14.25 -14.29
C ALA A 30 -1.43 -13.04 -15.23
N THR A 31 -0.34 -12.26 -15.10
CA THR A 31 -0.13 -11.03 -15.87
C THR A 31 -0.08 -11.26 -17.39
N PRO A 32 0.61 -12.28 -17.95
CA PRO A 32 0.60 -12.52 -19.39
C PRO A 32 -0.79 -12.77 -19.96
N LEU A 33 -1.64 -13.50 -19.22
CA LEU A 33 -3.03 -13.74 -19.61
C LEU A 33 -3.83 -12.42 -19.60
N LEU A 34 -3.70 -11.62 -18.55
CA LEU A 34 -4.39 -10.34 -18.47
C LEU A 34 -3.89 -9.33 -19.50
N ALA A 35 -2.61 -9.34 -19.84
CA ALA A 35 -2.05 -8.50 -20.89
C ALA A 35 -2.64 -8.81 -22.28
N ALA A 36 -3.10 -10.04 -22.51
CA ALA A 36 -3.79 -10.42 -23.74
C ALA A 36 -5.29 -10.04 -23.75
N LEU A 37 -5.89 -9.78 -22.59
CA LEU A 37 -7.34 -9.63 -22.43
C LEU A 37 -7.79 -8.23 -22.02
N ALA A 38 -6.92 -7.47 -21.35
CA ALA A 38 -7.25 -6.19 -20.75
C ALA A 38 -6.50 -5.04 -21.42
N PRO A 39 -7.14 -3.86 -21.55
CA PRO A 39 -6.45 -2.65 -21.98
C PRO A 39 -5.38 -2.27 -20.96
N LEU A 40 -4.30 -1.63 -21.44
CA LEU A 40 -3.13 -1.28 -20.63
C LEU A 40 -3.46 -0.54 -19.32
N PRO A 41 -4.38 0.45 -19.26
CA PRO A 41 -4.78 1.08 -18.01
C PRO A 41 -5.25 0.10 -16.92
N LEU A 42 -6.08 -0.88 -17.28
CA LEU A 42 -6.59 -1.88 -16.34
C LEU A 42 -5.50 -2.86 -15.92
N LEU A 43 -4.61 -3.24 -16.85
CA LEU A 43 -3.45 -4.07 -16.53
C LEU A 43 -2.53 -3.37 -15.50
N LEU A 44 -2.24 -2.08 -15.70
CA LEU A 44 -1.41 -1.31 -14.79
C LEU A 44 -2.06 -1.16 -13.41
N LEU A 45 -3.37 -0.88 -13.36
CA LEU A 45 -4.12 -0.86 -12.09
C LEU A 45 -4.09 -2.21 -11.38
N PHE A 46 -4.27 -3.32 -12.14
CA PHE A 46 -4.16 -4.67 -11.59
C PHE A 46 -2.80 -4.91 -10.92
N LEU A 47 -1.70 -4.45 -11.53
CA LEU A 47 -0.34 -4.62 -11.01
C LEU A 47 -0.07 -3.89 -9.68
N HIS A 48 -0.93 -2.96 -9.25
CA HIS A 48 -0.76 -2.29 -7.95
C HIS A 48 -0.93 -3.27 -6.78
N SER A 49 -1.83 -4.25 -6.90
CA SER A 49 -2.03 -5.27 -5.88
C SER A 49 -0.79 -6.15 -5.65
N PRO A 50 -0.24 -6.88 -6.65
CA PRO A 50 0.99 -7.62 -6.47
C PRO A 50 2.19 -6.69 -6.17
N GLY A 51 2.20 -5.46 -6.69
CA GLY A 51 3.21 -4.46 -6.37
C GLY A 51 3.29 -4.16 -4.89
N TYR A 52 2.15 -3.85 -4.26
CA TYR A 52 2.06 -3.65 -2.81
C TYR A 52 2.42 -4.89 -2.02
N MET A 53 2.03 -6.08 -2.47
CA MET A 53 2.38 -7.32 -1.78
C MET A 53 3.89 -7.57 -1.78
N ILE A 54 4.60 -7.29 -2.88
CA ILE A 54 6.08 -7.35 -2.92
C ILE A 54 6.71 -6.35 -1.95
N HIS A 55 6.22 -5.11 -1.96
CA HIS A 55 6.67 -4.09 -1.02
C HIS A 55 6.46 -4.50 0.43
N GLN A 56 5.29 -5.07 0.74
CA GLN A 56 4.95 -5.58 2.06
C GLN A 56 5.85 -6.74 2.50
N VAL A 57 6.28 -7.61 1.57
CA VAL A 57 7.29 -8.63 1.87
C VAL A 57 8.59 -7.97 2.32
N GLU A 58 9.12 -7.04 1.53
CA GLU A 58 10.36 -6.34 1.87
C GLU A 58 10.25 -5.58 3.20
N GLU A 59 9.14 -4.88 3.39
CA GLU A 59 8.86 -4.03 4.54
C GLU A 59 8.63 -4.84 5.84
N HIS A 60 7.94 -5.97 5.76
CA HIS A 60 7.41 -6.67 6.94
C HIS A 60 8.00 -8.05 7.23
N THR A 61 8.86 -8.63 6.37
CA THR A 61 9.58 -9.86 6.73
C THR A 61 10.32 -9.67 8.05
N GLY A 62 10.04 -10.53 9.04
CA GLY A 62 10.61 -10.42 10.37
C GLY A 62 10.20 -9.14 11.12
N ASP A 63 9.03 -8.57 10.85
CA ASP A 63 8.49 -7.39 11.55
C ASP A 63 9.42 -6.16 11.47
N ARG A 64 10.15 -6.02 10.36
CA ARG A 64 11.20 -4.99 10.18
C ARG A 64 10.64 -3.57 10.30
N PHE A 65 9.59 -3.23 9.55
CA PHE A 65 9.06 -1.87 9.52
C PHE A 65 8.47 -1.42 10.84
N ARG A 66 7.62 -2.22 11.48
CA ARG A 66 7.01 -1.86 12.77
C ARG A 66 8.08 -1.59 13.83
N ARG A 67 9.10 -2.46 13.92
CA ARG A 67 10.23 -2.27 14.84
C ARG A 67 11.04 -1.02 14.48
N PHE A 68 11.33 -0.81 13.20
CA PHE A 68 12.02 0.39 12.73
C PHE A 68 11.25 1.67 13.09
N ALA A 69 9.96 1.75 12.75
CA ALA A 69 9.12 2.92 12.99
C ALA A 69 8.99 3.21 14.50
N ASN A 70 8.70 2.21 15.32
CA ASN A 70 8.61 2.38 16.77
C ASN A 70 9.94 2.88 17.35
N ALA A 71 11.08 2.31 16.94
CA ALA A 71 12.40 2.69 17.48
C ALA A 71 12.89 4.05 16.96
N ARG A 72 12.76 4.33 15.66
CA ARG A 72 13.43 5.46 14.99
C ARG A 72 12.51 6.63 14.68
N VAL A 73 11.20 6.42 14.58
CA VAL A 73 10.22 7.46 14.22
C VAL A 73 9.39 7.88 15.42
N PHE A 74 8.97 6.93 16.26
CA PHE A 74 8.06 7.19 17.38
C PHE A 74 8.77 7.32 18.75
N GLY A 75 10.10 7.42 18.75
CA GLY A 75 10.91 7.64 19.95
C GLY A 75 10.90 6.46 20.92
N GLY A 76 10.93 5.22 20.40
CA GLY A 76 10.92 3.99 21.20
C GLY A 76 9.54 3.54 21.66
N ARG A 77 8.48 4.31 21.41
CA ARG A 77 7.11 3.96 21.82
C ARG A 77 6.42 3.08 20.78
N GLU A 78 5.47 2.26 21.23
CA GLU A 78 4.67 1.39 20.36
C GLU A 78 3.56 2.17 19.62
N GLY A 79 3.96 3.06 18.72
CA GLY A 79 3.06 3.81 17.85
C GLY A 79 2.35 2.93 16.81
N LEU A 80 3.01 1.87 16.34
CA LEU A 80 2.42 0.84 15.49
C LEU A 80 2.39 -0.50 16.22
N SER A 81 1.19 -1.07 16.31
CA SER A 81 0.95 -2.43 16.83
C SER A 81 0.76 -3.43 15.69
N THR A 82 1.01 -4.72 15.94
CA THR A 82 0.79 -5.78 14.93
C THR A 82 -0.62 -5.80 14.34
N PRO A 83 -1.71 -5.59 15.12
CA PRO A 83 -3.05 -5.49 14.56
C PRO A 83 -3.23 -4.31 13.62
N ALA A 84 -2.66 -3.14 13.97
CA ALA A 84 -2.71 -1.97 13.11
C ALA A 84 -2.01 -2.26 11.78
N VAL A 85 -0.85 -2.91 11.81
CA VAL A 85 -0.12 -3.35 10.61
C VAL A 85 -0.99 -4.25 9.72
N LEU A 86 -1.68 -5.24 10.30
CA LEU A 86 -2.57 -6.13 9.54
C LEU A 86 -3.76 -5.38 8.94
N VAL A 87 -4.43 -4.52 9.72
CA VAL A 87 -5.60 -3.75 9.25
C VAL A 87 -5.22 -2.79 8.13
N ILE A 88 -4.09 -2.11 8.26
CA ILE A 88 -3.61 -1.18 7.23
C ILE A 88 -3.27 -1.94 5.94
N ASN A 89 -2.46 -3.00 6.04
CA ASN A 89 -1.91 -3.67 4.87
C ASN A 89 -2.89 -4.61 4.19
N VAL A 90 -3.53 -5.50 4.94
CA VAL A 90 -4.43 -6.51 4.38
C VAL A 90 -5.84 -5.95 4.26
N GLY A 91 -6.29 -5.16 5.24
CA GLY A 91 -7.62 -4.55 5.23
C GLY A 91 -7.69 -3.39 4.24
N ALA A 92 -6.96 -2.31 4.50
CA ALA A 92 -7.11 -1.07 3.74
C ALA A 92 -6.43 -1.12 2.36
N VAL A 93 -5.13 -1.42 2.31
CA VAL A 93 -4.36 -1.34 1.05
C VAL A 93 -4.88 -2.32 0.00
N TRP A 94 -5.08 -3.59 0.36
CA TRP A 94 -5.57 -4.58 -0.62
C TRP A 94 -6.99 -4.27 -1.09
N LEU A 95 -7.89 -3.86 -0.19
CA LEU A 95 -9.26 -3.52 -0.55
C LEU A 95 -9.32 -2.27 -1.42
N ILE A 96 -8.49 -1.25 -1.15
CA ILE A 96 -8.46 -0.03 -1.96
C ILE A 96 -7.97 -0.33 -3.38
N ASN A 97 -6.91 -1.14 -3.54
CA ASN A 97 -6.44 -1.51 -4.88
C ASN A 97 -7.48 -2.34 -5.63
N LEU A 98 -8.15 -3.27 -4.95
CA LEU A 98 -9.24 -4.05 -5.54
C LEU A 98 -10.41 -3.16 -5.95
N ALA A 99 -10.85 -2.27 -5.06
CA ALA A 99 -11.94 -1.34 -5.32
C ALA A 99 -11.59 -0.38 -6.46
N ALA A 100 -10.36 0.12 -6.52
CA ALA A 100 -9.87 0.97 -7.62
C ALA A 100 -9.88 0.23 -8.96
N LEU A 101 -9.46 -1.04 -8.99
CA LEU A 101 -9.50 -1.87 -10.19
C LEU A 101 -10.94 -2.08 -10.67
N TYR A 102 -11.87 -2.43 -9.78
CA TYR A 102 -13.27 -2.63 -10.14
C TYR A 102 -14.00 -1.35 -10.49
N ALA A 103 -13.68 -0.23 -9.82
CA ALA A 103 -14.19 1.08 -10.19
C ALA A 103 -13.74 1.49 -11.60
N ALA A 104 -12.48 1.22 -11.93
CA ALA A 104 -11.96 1.45 -13.27
C ALA A 104 -12.63 0.54 -14.32
N LEU A 105 -12.88 -0.72 -13.97
CA LEU A 105 -13.59 -1.66 -14.84
C LEU A 105 -15.04 -1.22 -15.10
N ALA A 106 -15.73 -0.71 -14.08
CA ALA A 106 -17.14 -0.36 -14.16
C ALA A 106 -17.39 1.03 -14.77
N TRP A 107 -16.50 2.00 -14.50
CA TRP A 107 -16.75 3.41 -14.79
C TRP A 107 -15.64 4.09 -15.60
N GLY A 108 -14.55 3.39 -15.91
CA GLY A 108 -13.43 3.89 -16.72
C GLY A 108 -12.17 4.18 -15.89
N ALA A 109 -11.01 4.17 -16.56
CA ALA A 109 -9.69 4.14 -15.92
C ALA A 109 -9.44 5.25 -14.88
N GLY A 110 -9.98 6.45 -15.09
CA GLY A 110 -9.86 7.58 -14.17
C GLY A 110 -10.37 7.29 -12.75
N TYR A 111 -11.39 6.42 -12.60
CA TYR A 111 -11.94 6.03 -11.30
C TYR A 111 -10.99 5.15 -10.48
N GLY A 112 -9.94 4.60 -11.11
CA GLY A 112 -8.91 3.80 -10.43
C GLY A 112 -7.73 4.61 -9.88
N LEU A 113 -7.66 5.94 -10.12
CA LEU A 113 -6.46 6.74 -9.84
C LEU A 113 -6.04 6.78 -8.36
N VAL A 114 -6.92 6.46 -7.41
CA VAL A 114 -6.54 6.38 -5.99
C VAL A 114 -5.43 5.36 -5.74
N ALA A 115 -5.38 4.24 -6.49
CA ALA A 115 -4.35 3.21 -6.34
C ALA A 115 -2.93 3.72 -6.67
N PRO A 116 -2.66 4.28 -7.88
CA PRO A 116 -1.34 4.79 -8.21
C PRO A 116 -0.93 5.99 -7.35
N TYR A 117 -1.86 6.86 -6.95
CA TYR A 117 -1.54 7.95 -6.04
C TYR A 117 -1.22 7.47 -4.61
N ALA A 118 -1.95 6.48 -4.09
CA ALA A 118 -1.64 5.92 -2.76
C ALA A 118 -0.25 5.27 -2.76
N MET A 119 0.07 4.52 -3.82
CA MET A 119 1.39 3.91 -4.00
C MET A 119 2.49 4.96 -4.13
N LEU A 120 2.25 6.05 -4.89
CA LEU A 120 3.21 7.13 -5.08
C LEU A 120 3.46 7.88 -3.76
N VAL A 121 2.40 8.24 -3.03
CA VAL A 121 2.53 8.90 -1.72
C VAL A 121 3.33 8.00 -0.77
N ASN A 122 3.07 6.68 -0.76
CA ASN A 122 3.84 5.77 0.07
C ASN A 122 5.32 5.70 -0.37
N ALA A 123 5.61 5.68 -1.66
CA ALA A 123 7.00 5.74 -2.11
C ALA A 123 7.69 7.03 -1.61
N LEU A 124 7.03 8.18 -1.75
CA LEU A 124 7.55 9.47 -1.30
C LEU A 124 7.76 9.53 0.23
N THR A 125 6.93 8.87 1.04
CA THR A 125 7.16 8.80 2.50
C THR A 125 8.42 7.99 2.84
N HIS A 126 8.69 6.89 2.14
CA HIS A 126 9.94 6.12 2.31
C HIS A 126 11.18 6.92 1.88
N LEU A 127 11.12 7.63 0.74
CA LEU A 127 12.20 8.52 0.31
C LEU A 127 12.41 9.65 1.32
N GLY A 128 11.33 10.31 1.76
CA GLY A 128 11.38 11.37 2.76
C GLY A 128 11.97 10.89 4.09
N ALA A 129 11.59 9.69 4.54
CA ALA A 129 12.16 9.08 5.75
C ALA A 129 13.66 8.79 5.59
N ARG A 130 14.11 8.34 4.41
CA ARG A 130 15.54 8.16 4.13
C ARG A 130 16.30 9.48 4.21
N VAL A 131 15.78 10.55 3.58
CA VAL A 131 16.40 11.88 3.61
C VAL A 131 16.47 12.41 5.04
N ARG A 132 15.38 12.30 5.80
CA ARG A 132 15.29 12.82 7.17
C ARG A 132 16.14 12.06 8.18
N LEU A 133 16.16 10.73 8.11
CA LEU A 133 16.80 9.88 9.11
C LEU A 133 18.24 9.50 8.74
N GLY A 134 18.65 9.70 7.48
CA GLY A 134 19.97 9.35 6.97
C GLY A 134 20.24 7.84 6.90
N VAL A 135 19.24 6.99 7.18
CA VAL A 135 19.37 5.53 7.24
C VAL A 135 18.38 4.84 6.33
N TYR A 136 18.69 3.59 5.97
CA TYR A 136 17.74 2.71 5.29
C TYR A 136 16.50 2.50 6.15
N ASN A 137 15.32 2.60 5.54
CA ASN A 137 14.06 2.19 6.15
C ASN A 137 13.49 0.98 5.37
N PRO A 138 12.90 -0.02 6.05
CA PRO A 138 12.19 -1.11 5.38
C PRO A 138 11.11 -0.53 4.46
N GLY A 139 11.01 -1.04 3.23
CA GLY A 139 10.16 -0.53 2.16
C GLY A 139 10.91 0.34 1.14
N LEU A 140 12.10 0.86 1.44
CA LEU A 140 12.79 1.82 0.56
C LEU A 140 13.22 1.22 -0.78
N ALA A 141 13.72 -0.02 -0.80
CA ALA A 141 14.21 -0.64 -2.02
C ALA A 141 13.07 -0.81 -3.03
N THR A 142 11.94 -1.35 -2.56
CA THR A 142 10.75 -1.55 -3.39
C THR A 142 10.02 -0.22 -3.68
N ALA A 143 10.10 0.78 -2.79
CA ALA A 143 9.60 2.13 -3.07
C ALA A 143 10.27 2.72 -4.32
N VAL A 144 11.60 2.60 -4.43
CA VAL A 144 12.37 3.14 -5.57
C VAL A 144 12.24 2.25 -6.81
N ALA A 145 12.43 0.95 -6.66
CA ALA A 145 12.52 0.04 -7.81
C ALA A 145 11.16 -0.38 -8.39
N LEU A 146 10.08 -0.26 -7.62
CA LEU A 146 8.75 -0.76 -8.00
C LEU A 146 7.66 0.29 -7.88
N PHE A 147 7.46 0.91 -6.70
CA PHE A 147 6.35 1.85 -6.52
C PHE A 147 6.48 3.09 -7.38
N LEU A 148 7.63 3.78 -7.34
CA LEU A 148 7.85 4.96 -8.17
C LEU A 148 7.60 4.69 -9.67
N PRO A 149 8.26 3.70 -10.31
CA PRO A 149 8.05 3.47 -11.74
C PRO A 149 6.62 3.03 -12.06
N LEU A 150 6.02 2.13 -11.27
CA LEU A 150 4.67 1.64 -11.52
C LEU A 150 3.63 2.75 -11.37
N SER A 151 3.69 3.52 -10.29
CA SER A 151 2.80 4.66 -10.08
C SER A 151 2.91 5.67 -11.22
N LEU A 152 4.13 6.10 -11.57
CA LEU A 152 4.33 7.11 -12.61
C LEU A 152 3.85 6.61 -13.98
N ALA A 153 4.18 5.38 -14.36
CA ALA A 153 3.71 4.79 -15.62
C ALA A 153 2.18 4.76 -15.69
N THR A 154 1.54 4.38 -14.59
CA THR A 154 0.07 4.30 -14.50
C THR A 154 -0.60 5.67 -14.56
N LEU A 155 -0.05 6.66 -13.85
CA LEU A 155 -0.55 8.03 -13.90
C LEU A 155 -0.43 8.64 -15.30
N ILE A 156 0.68 8.38 -16.00
CA ILE A 156 0.90 8.84 -17.37
C ILE A 156 -0.10 8.18 -18.32
N VAL A 157 -0.19 6.84 -18.31
CA VAL A 157 -1.07 6.09 -19.21
C VAL A 157 -2.54 6.45 -19.00
N ILE A 158 -3.00 6.49 -17.75
CA ILE A 158 -4.39 6.87 -17.46
C ILE A 158 -4.64 8.35 -17.77
N GLY A 159 -3.66 9.23 -17.53
CA GLY A 159 -3.78 10.66 -17.83
C GLY A 159 -3.79 11.00 -19.32
N MET A 160 -3.43 10.05 -20.19
CA MET A 160 -3.54 10.19 -21.65
C MET A 160 -4.92 9.77 -22.19
N GLU A 161 -5.77 9.16 -21.37
CA GLU A 161 -7.13 8.79 -21.79
C GLU A 161 -7.99 10.05 -21.99
N PRO A 162 -8.70 10.20 -23.13
CA PRO A 162 -9.44 11.43 -23.46
C PRO A 162 -10.46 11.87 -22.41
N GLU A 163 -11.06 10.90 -21.72
CA GLU A 163 -12.10 11.11 -20.70
C GLU A 163 -11.52 11.48 -19.31
N VAL A 164 -10.20 11.35 -19.12
CA VAL A 164 -9.54 11.57 -17.83
C VAL A 164 -9.06 13.01 -17.71
N GLY A 165 -9.95 13.87 -17.21
CA GLY A 165 -9.59 15.25 -16.84
C GLY A 165 -8.91 15.38 -15.48
N TRP A 166 -8.41 16.59 -15.19
CA TRP A 166 -7.72 16.92 -13.93
C TRP A 166 -8.51 16.59 -12.65
N ARG A 167 -9.85 16.57 -12.72
CA ARG A 167 -10.73 16.25 -11.58
C ARG A 167 -10.51 14.82 -11.08
N PHE A 168 -10.26 13.86 -11.98
CA PHE A 168 -9.94 12.49 -11.60
C PHE A 168 -8.61 12.42 -10.86
N HIS A 169 -7.60 13.14 -11.34
CA HIS A 169 -6.30 13.23 -10.66
C HIS A 169 -6.41 13.87 -9.28
N ALA A 170 -7.15 14.98 -9.17
CA ALA A 170 -7.40 15.64 -7.90
C ALA A 170 -8.13 14.72 -6.91
N ALA A 171 -9.16 13.98 -7.36
CA ALA A 171 -9.88 13.03 -6.53
C ALA A 171 -9.02 11.85 -6.10
N GLY A 172 -8.24 11.26 -7.02
CA GLY A 172 -7.32 10.16 -6.72
C GLY A 172 -6.24 10.58 -5.71
N LEU A 173 -5.62 11.74 -5.92
CA LEU A 173 -4.63 12.29 -4.99
C LEU A 173 -5.24 12.62 -3.62
N ALA A 174 -6.42 13.23 -3.59
CA ALA A 174 -7.12 13.52 -2.34
C ALA A 174 -7.41 12.24 -1.56
N GLY A 175 -7.91 11.19 -2.22
CA GLY A 175 -8.15 9.88 -1.60
C GLY A 175 -6.87 9.27 -1.02
N ALA A 176 -5.77 9.32 -1.77
CA ALA A 176 -4.46 8.84 -1.33
C ALA A 176 -3.93 9.61 -0.11
N VAL A 177 -4.02 10.94 -0.11
CA VAL A 177 -3.58 11.77 1.01
C VAL A 177 -4.44 11.52 2.25
N LEU A 178 -5.77 11.45 2.09
CA LEU A 178 -6.69 11.18 3.20
C LEU A 178 -6.42 9.82 3.85
N LEU A 179 -6.14 8.78 3.06
CA LEU A 179 -5.73 7.48 3.58
C LEU A 179 -4.48 7.58 4.47
N HIS A 180 -3.43 8.27 4.00
CA HIS A 180 -2.19 8.41 4.77
C HIS A 180 -2.40 9.27 6.02
N LEU A 181 -3.19 10.35 5.92
CA LEU A 181 -3.55 11.18 7.07
C LEU A 181 -4.33 10.37 8.12
N ALA A 182 -5.22 9.46 7.72
CA ALA A 182 -5.93 8.59 8.64
C ALA A 182 -4.98 7.66 9.40
N ILE A 183 -3.97 7.11 8.74
CA ILE A 183 -2.91 6.29 9.38
C ILE A 183 -2.11 7.15 10.37
N VAL A 184 -1.66 8.34 9.96
CA VAL A 184 -0.92 9.26 10.83
C VAL A 184 -1.75 9.66 12.05
N ALA A 185 -3.02 10.00 11.86
CA ALA A 185 -3.95 10.35 12.93
C ALA A 185 -4.13 9.18 13.91
N HIS A 186 -4.32 7.95 13.41
CA HIS A 186 -4.41 6.75 14.24
C HIS A 186 -3.18 6.57 15.13
N VAL A 187 -1.98 6.68 14.54
CA VAL A 187 -0.72 6.57 15.27
C VAL A 187 -0.56 7.71 16.29
N ALA A 188 -0.87 8.95 15.92
CA ALA A 188 -0.79 10.10 16.81
C ALA A 188 -1.71 9.95 18.03
N LEU A 189 -2.95 9.49 17.82
CA LEU A 189 -3.89 9.22 18.91
C LEU A 189 -3.39 8.10 19.82
N ARG A 190 -2.79 7.04 19.26
CA ARG A 190 -2.19 5.96 20.05
C ARG A 190 -1.03 6.48 20.91
N LEU A 191 -0.12 7.28 20.34
CA LEU A 191 1.01 7.85 21.06
C LEU A 191 0.58 8.78 22.21
N ARG A 192 -0.51 9.53 22.04
CA ARG A 192 -1.10 10.34 23.11
C ARG A 192 -1.59 9.48 24.27
N ARG A 193 -2.27 8.36 23.98
CA ARG A 193 -2.74 7.40 25.01
C ARG A 193 -1.62 6.67 25.75
N LEU A 194 -0.42 6.60 25.18
CA LEU A 194 0.75 6.01 25.83
C LEU A 194 1.54 7.02 26.67
N ALA A 195 1.24 8.32 26.55
CA ALA A 195 1.94 9.39 27.24
C ALA A 195 1.16 9.95 28.45
N GLY A 196 -0.12 9.63 28.55
CA GLY A 196 -0.95 9.84 29.75
C GLY A 196 -1.17 8.53 30.46
#